data_AF-A0A521U451-F1
#
_entry.id   AF-A0A521U451-F1
#
_cell.length_a   1.000
_cell.length_b   1.000
_cell.length_c   1.000
_cell.angle_alpha   90.00
_cell.angle_beta   90.00
_cell.angle_gamma   90.00
#
_symmetry.space_group_name_H-M   'P 1'
#
loop_
_entity.id
_entity.type
_entity.pdbx_description
1 polymer ?
#
loop_
_entity_poly.entity_id
_entity_poly.type
_entity_poly.pdbx_seq_one_letter_code
_entity_poly.pdbx_strand_id
1 'polypeptide(L)'
;MKPRSLLAASTLCVVLSVSVTSYAQSPGATTDEIARSHTENGGRYYQLGRYADAAREFQAAYDLSQRPELLFNLGRALENGGRDREALDAYERFEAAGSPGIDPANLRSRIDALRARLPRAAAPVAPTVTLRPPTPVTPAPPPRVERPSASRSLALPITLLSAGGALLLTGLALGLTVSSTYSDLSDRCSGRVCDPALQGDADAASTRAVVGDVLGGVGLAAIAAGAVVLLLPRSATDARSPRVGFACTGSGCAGRVALSF
;
A
#
# COMPACT_ATOMS: atom_id res chain seq x y z
N MET A 1 51.65 -57.89 -6.52
CA MET A 1 51.24 -57.98 -7.94
C MET A 1 49.73 -57.69 -8.02
N LYS A 2 49.27 -56.84 -8.98
CA LYS A 2 47.87 -56.38 -9.26
C LYS A 2 46.96 -57.55 -9.72
N PRO A 3 45.59 -57.45 -9.82
CA PRO A 3 44.70 -56.28 -10.09
C PRO A 3 43.49 -56.14 -9.10
N ARG A 4 42.72 -55.05 -8.92
CA ARG A 4 41.92 -54.10 -9.76
C ARG A 4 40.66 -54.65 -10.45
N SER A 5 39.48 -54.49 -9.81
CA SER A 5 38.15 -54.17 -10.41
C SER A 5 37.08 -54.14 -9.30
N LEU A 6 36.46 -53.00 -8.96
CA LEU A 6 35.29 -52.37 -9.59
C LEU A 6 34.00 -53.20 -9.51
N LEU A 7 33.24 -53.03 -8.44
CA LEU A 7 31.78 -53.26 -8.37
C LEU A 7 31.21 -52.11 -7.52
N ALA A 8 30.75 -51.04 -8.15
CA ALA A 8 29.38 -50.84 -8.60
C ALA A 8 28.63 -49.91 -7.62
N ALA A 9 29.09 -48.67 -7.56
CA ALA A 9 28.28 -47.54 -7.11
C ALA A 9 27.18 -47.32 -8.16
N SER A 10 26.01 -47.90 -7.94
CA SER A 10 24.87 -47.81 -8.85
C SER A 10 23.61 -47.44 -8.08
N THR A 11 23.60 -46.26 -7.49
CA THR A 11 22.39 -45.57 -6.98
C THR A 11 22.64 -44.06 -6.95
N LEU A 12 23.05 -43.49 -8.08
CA LEU A 12 23.10 -42.04 -8.26
C LEU A 12 22.84 -41.71 -9.73
N CYS A 13 21.59 -41.33 -10.04
CA CYS A 13 21.16 -40.44 -11.13
C CYS A 13 19.66 -40.66 -11.47
N VAL A 14 18.76 -40.36 -10.53
CA VAL A 14 17.37 -40.00 -10.84
C VAL A 14 17.06 -38.68 -10.13
N VAL A 15 17.85 -37.66 -10.46
CA VAL A 15 17.76 -36.33 -9.89
C VAL A 15 17.61 -35.34 -11.05
N LEU A 16 16.44 -34.68 -11.05
CA LEU A 16 16.13 -33.42 -11.73
C LEU A 16 16.14 -33.39 -13.27
N SER A 17 15.00 -33.80 -13.84
CA SER A 17 14.47 -33.19 -15.07
C SER A 17 13.31 -32.25 -14.71
N VAL A 18 13.51 -31.34 -13.75
CA VAL A 18 12.64 -30.17 -13.64
C VAL A 18 13.08 -29.23 -14.74
N SER A 19 12.36 -29.24 -15.85
CA SER A 19 12.46 -28.19 -16.85
C SER A 19 12.23 -26.87 -16.11
N VAL A 20 13.31 -26.12 -15.87
CA VAL A 20 13.21 -24.73 -15.46
C VAL A 20 12.64 -24.03 -16.67
N THR A 21 11.31 -23.94 -16.74
CA THR A 21 10.66 -22.97 -17.61
C THR A 21 11.23 -21.65 -17.14
N SER A 22 12.12 -21.06 -17.95
CA SER A 22 12.54 -19.69 -17.78
C SER A 22 11.28 -18.85 -17.76
N TYR A 23 10.79 -18.54 -16.56
CA TYR A 23 9.84 -17.47 -16.39
C TYR A 23 10.57 -16.26 -16.94
N ALA A 24 10.18 -15.81 -18.13
CA ALA A 24 10.51 -14.48 -18.58
C ALA A 24 10.10 -13.56 -17.42
N GLN A 25 11.09 -13.01 -16.71
CA GLN A 25 10.83 -12.02 -15.68
C GLN A 25 10.09 -10.92 -16.43
N SER A 26 8.79 -10.79 -16.18
CA SER A 26 8.02 -9.68 -16.70
C SER A 26 8.81 -8.43 -16.34
N PRO A 27 9.19 -7.57 -17.31
CA PRO A 27 9.93 -6.35 -16.99
C PRO A 27 9.19 -5.68 -15.84
N GLY A 28 9.88 -5.46 -14.72
CA GLY A 28 9.25 -4.79 -13.58
C GLY A 28 8.58 -3.51 -14.07
N ALA A 29 7.34 -3.26 -13.60
CA ALA A 29 6.56 -2.12 -14.05
C ALA A 29 7.43 -0.85 -14.02
N THR A 30 7.48 -0.14 -15.15
CA THR A 30 8.33 1.05 -15.26
C THR A 30 7.81 2.14 -14.31
N THR A 31 8.68 3.08 -13.90
CA THR A 31 8.26 4.23 -13.08
C THR A 31 7.07 4.98 -13.70
N ASP A 32 7.06 5.11 -15.02
CA ASP A 32 5.96 5.73 -15.78
C ASP A 32 4.64 4.95 -15.67
N GLU A 33 4.71 3.62 -15.63
CA GLU A 33 3.55 2.75 -15.49
C GLU A 33 2.98 2.79 -14.07
N ILE A 34 3.86 2.85 -13.05
CA ILE A 34 3.46 3.03 -11.66
C ILE A 34 2.81 4.42 -11.46
N ALA A 35 3.41 5.48 -12.01
CA ALA A 35 2.85 6.82 -11.96
C ALA A 35 1.48 6.91 -12.65
N ARG A 36 1.30 6.21 -13.79
CA ARG A 36 0.00 6.10 -14.47
C ARG A 36 -1.04 5.41 -13.59
N SER A 37 -0.67 4.30 -12.94
CA SER A 37 -1.56 3.59 -12.02
C SER A 37 -2.03 4.49 -10.86
N HIS A 38 -1.11 5.22 -10.24
CA HIS A 38 -1.47 6.22 -9.21
C HIS A 38 -2.39 7.31 -9.76
N THR A 39 -2.16 7.80 -10.98
CA THR A 39 -3.02 8.81 -11.61
C THR A 39 -4.45 8.28 -11.82
N GLU A 40 -4.59 7.05 -12.30
CA GLU A 40 -5.88 6.39 -12.52
C GLU A 40 -6.63 6.17 -11.20
N ASN A 41 -5.94 5.68 -10.17
CA ASN A 41 -6.50 5.51 -8.83
C ASN A 41 -6.94 6.85 -8.22
N GLY A 42 -6.12 7.89 -8.36
CA GLY A 42 -6.46 9.25 -7.95
C GLY A 42 -7.72 9.76 -8.64
N GLY A 43 -7.85 9.52 -9.96
CA GLY A 43 -9.06 9.83 -10.73
C GLY A 43 -10.29 9.10 -10.20
N ARG A 44 -10.17 7.81 -9.87
CA ARG A 44 -11.28 7.03 -9.30
C ARG A 44 -11.70 7.53 -7.92
N TYR A 45 -10.75 7.79 -7.01
CA TYR A 45 -11.07 8.35 -5.71
C TYR A 45 -11.71 9.75 -5.82
N TYR A 46 -11.24 10.57 -6.76
CA TYR A 46 -11.82 11.88 -7.01
C TYR A 46 -13.29 11.76 -7.42
N GLN A 47 -13.62 10.86 -8.37
CA GLN A 47 -15.00 10.63 -8.81
C GLN A 47 -15.91 10.12 -7.67
N LEU A 48 -15.34 9.37 -6.72
CA LEU A 48 -16.06 8.90 -5.53
C LEU A 48 -16.19 9.96 -4.43
N GLY A 49 -15.73 11.20 -4.66
CA GLY A 49 -15.71 12.27 -3.65
C GLY A 49 -14.69 12.06 -2.52
N ARG A 50 -13.83 11.05 -2.64
CA ARG A 50 -12.78 10.70 -1.67
C ARG A 50 -11.54 11.55 -1.92
N TYR A 51 -11.69 12.86 -1.73
CA TYR A 51 -10.69 13.85 -2.16
C TYR A 51 -9.34 13.72 -1.46
N ALA A 52 -9.31 13.34 -0.18
CA ALA A 52 -8.06 13.12 0.54
C ALA A 52 -7.27 11.92 -0.02
N ASP A 53 -7.97 10.84 -0.37
CA ASP A 53 -7.34 9.66 -0.99
C ASP A 53 -6.85 10.00 -2.40
N ALA A 54 -7.67 10.72 -3.19
CA ALA A 54 -7.29 11.21 -4.50
C ALA A 54 -6.03 12.07 -4.48
N ALA A 55 -5.94 13.00 -3.52
CA ALA A 55 -4.76 13.85 -3.35
C ALA A 55 -3.49 13.03 -3.05
N ARG A 56 -3.57 11.98 -2.21
CA ARG A 56 -2.42 11.10 -1.96
C ARG A 56 -1.95 10.38 -3.21
N GLU A 57 -2.89 9.85 -4.00
CA GLU A 57 -2.55 9.16 -5.25
C GLU A 57 -1.94 10.11 -6.28
N PHE A 58 -2.50 11.31 -6.46
CA PHE A 58 -1.93 12.31 -7.37
C PHE A 58 -0.55 12.80 -6.92
N GLN A 59 -0.33 12.94 -5.60
CA GLN A 59 0.99 13.27 -5.07
C GLN A 59 1.99 12.15 -5.38
N ALA A 60 1.64 10.89 -5.14
CA ALA A 60 2.51 9.75 -5.44
C ALA A 60 2.84 9.69 -6.95
N ALA A 61 1.85 9.92 -7.82
CA ALA A 61 2.08 9.99 -9.25
C ALA A 61 3.04 11.14 -9.64
N TYR A 62 2.91 12.30 -8.99
CA TYR A 62 3.79 13.44 -9.23
C TYR A 62 5.21 13.15 -8.74
N ASP A 63 5.37 12.56 -7.56
CA ASP A 63 6.67 12.24 -6.99
C ASP A 63 7.47 11.30 -7.91
N LEU A 64 6.78 10.37 -8.59
CA LEU A 64 7.39 9.42 -9.53
C LEU A 64 7.69 10.03 -10.91
N SER A 65 6.76 10.82 -11.47
CA SER A 65 6.85 11.25 -12.87
C SER A 65 7.29 12.71 -13.06
N GLN A 66 7.18 13.53 -12.03
CA GLN A 66 7.44 14.98 -12.03
C GLN A 66 6.64 15.76 -13.10
N ARG A 67 5.55 15.17 -13.62
CA ARG A 67 4.71 15.77 -14.66
C ARG A 67 3.84 16.89 -14.08
N PRO A 68 3.96 18.14 -14.58
CA PRO A 68 3.23 19.27 -14.03
C PRO A 68 1.70 19.10 -14.01
N GLU A 69 1.11 18.39 -14.97
CA GLU A 69 -0.34 18.17 -15.07
C GLU A 69 -0.92 17.52 -13.81
N LEU A 70 -0.11 16.74 -13.10
CA LEU A 70 -0.49 16.10 -11.84
C LEU A 70 -0.61 17.10 -10.69
N LEU A 71 0.12 18.21 -10.70
CA LEU A 71 -0.04 19.30 -9.72
C LEU A 71 -1.43 19.94 -9.83
N PHE A 72 -1.95 20.09 -11.05
CA PHE A 72 -3.30 20.61 -11.23
C PHE A 72 -4.36 19.64 -10.70
N ASN A 73 -4.21 18.33 -10.97
CA ASN A 73 -5.11 17.30 -10.44
C ASN A 73 -5.04 17.20 -8.91
N LEU A 74 -3.83 17.27 -8.35
CA LEU A 74 -3.59 17.33 -6.90
C LEU A 74 -4.28 18.55 -6.28
N GLY A 75 -4.05 19.74 -6.83
CA GLY A 75 -4.69 20.97 -6.37
C GLY A 75 -6.21 20.87 -6.41
N ARG A 76 -6.78 20.26 -7.47
CA ARG A 76 -8.23 20.04 -7.58
C ARG A 76 -8.74 19.14 -6.47
N ALA A 77 -8.07 18.02 -6.22
CA ALA A 77 -8.45 17.12 -5.14
C ALA A 77 -8.38 17.84 -3.77
N LEU A 78 -7.28 18.55 -3.50
CA LEU A 78 -7.09 19.29 -2.24
C LEU A 78 -8.16 20.36 -2.03
N GLU A 79 -8.48 21.13 -3.06
CA GLU A 79 -9.52 22.18 -2.99
C GLU A 79 -10.90 21.58 -2.71
N ASN A 80 -11.29 20.52 -3.42
CA ASN A 80 -12.58 19.86 -3.18
C ASN A 80 -12.63 19.19 -1.80
N GLY A 81 -11.47 18.79 -1.26
CA GLY A 81 -11.32 18.30 0.10
C GLY A 81 -11.21 19.38 1.18
N GLY A 82 -11.32 20.68 0.83
CA GLY A 82 -11.24 21.80 1.78
C GLY A 82 -9.84 22.10 2.33
N ARG A 83 -8.78 21.55 1.72
CA ARG A 83 -7.38 21.77 2.11
C ARG A 83 -6.81 22.98 1.36
N ASP A 84 -7.42 24.13 1.57
CA ASP A 84 -7.22 25.33 0.74
C ASP A 84 -5.76 25.82 0.67
N ARG A 85 -5.00 25.73 1.77
CA ARG A 85 -3.56 26.10 1.77
C ARG A 85 -2.73 25.22 0.85
N GLU A 86 -2.99 23.93 0.86
CA GLU A 86 -2.20 22.96 0.09
C GLU A 86 -2.65 22.96 -1.37
N ALA A 87 -3.93 23.19 -1.63
CA ALA A 87 -4.44 23.42 -2.97
C ALA A 87 -3.77 24.64 -3.62
N LEU A 88 -3.61 25.73 -2.86
CA LEU A 88 -2.93 26.94 -3.31
C LEU A 88 -1.48 26.64 -3.69
N ASP A 89 -0.72 25.95 -2.82
CA ASP A 89 0.67 25.56 -3.11
C ASP A 89 0.77 24.72 -4.40
N ALA A 90 -0.10 23.72 -4.57
CA ALA A 90 -0.12 22.88 -5.75
C ALA A 90 -0.38 23.68 -7.04
N TYR A 91 -1.30 24.65 -7.02
CA TYR A 91 -1.57 25.51 -8.17
C TYR A 91 -0.45 26.51 -8.46
N GLU A 92 0.18 27.09 -7.44
CA GLU A 92 1.31 27.99 -7.62
C GLU A 92 2.50 27.25 -8.25
N ARG A 93 2.75 26.00 -7.81
CA ARG A 93 3.75 25.12 -8.44
C ARG A 93 3.39 24.76 -9.87
N PHE A 94 2.11 24.52 -10.16
CA PHE A 94 1.62 24.26 -11.51
C PHE A 94 1.82 25.49 -12.43
N GLU A 95 1.50 26.70 -11.94
CA GLU A 95 1.71 27.95 -12.67
C GLU A 95 3.21 28.17 -12.96
N ALA A 96 4.06 27.95 -11.96
CA ALA A 96 5.51 28.08 -12.09
C ALA A 96 6.13 27.09 -13.10
N ALA A 97 5.55 25.89 -13.24
CA ALA A 97 6.01 24.89 -14.20
C ALA A 97 5.64 25.23 -15.66
N GLY A 98 4.72 26.16 -15.90
CA GLY A 98 4.38 26.63 -17.26
C GLY A 98 3.75 25.56 -18.16
N SER A 99 2.97 24.63 -17.59
CA SER A 99 2.39 23.52 -18.35
C SER A 99 1.27 23.96 -19.30
N PRO A 100 1.27 23.52 -20.57
CA PRO A 100 0.17 23.77 -21.49
C PRO A 100 -1.07 22.95 -21.10
N GLY A 101 -2.25 23.37 -21.55
CA GLY A 101 -3.50 22.59 -21.44
C GLY A 101 -4.52 23.07 -20.42
N ILE A 102 -4.18 24.05 -19.58
CA ILE A 102 -5.11 24.74 -18.68
C ILE A 102 -5.13 26.22 -19.05
N ASP A 103 -6.33 26.82 -19.12
CA ASP A 103 -6.48 28.26 -19.32
C ASP A 103 -5.86 29.03 -18.14
N PRO A 104 -4.83 29.88 -18.36
CA PRO A 104 -4.21 30.66 -17.30
C PRO A 104 -5.18 31.57 -16.55
N ALA A 105 -6.23 32.07 -17.21
CA ALA A 105 -7.24 32.90 -16.56
C ALA A 105 -8.05 32.08 -15.54
N ASN A 106 -8.42 30.85 -15.89
CA ASN A 106 -9.12 29.93 -14.97
C ASN A 106 -8.24 29.59 -13.77
N LEU A 107 -6.97 29.24 -13.99
CA LEU A 107 -6.03 28.91 -12.91
C LEU A 107 -5.88 30.08 -11.92
N ARG A 108 -5.66 31.30 -12.43
CA ARG A 108 -5.51 32.50 -11.60
C ARG A 108 -6.75 32.80 -10.78
N SER A 109 -7.94 32.68 -11.38
CA SER A 109 -9.20 32.87 -10.66
C SER A 109 -9.34 31.93 -9.46
N ARG A 110 -8.91 30.67 -9.59
CA ARG A 110 -8.94 29.68 -8.50
C ARG A 110 -7.91 29.98 -7.42
N ILE A 111 -6.69 30.34 -7.81
CA ILE A 111 -5.64 30.81 -6.89
C ILE A 111 -6.14 31.99 -6.07
N ASP A 112 -6.74 32.99 -6.71
CA ASP A 112 -7.26 34.18 -6.02
C ASP A 112 -8.43 33.85 -5.09
N ALA A 113 -9.34 32.97 -5.51
CA ALA A 113 -10.44 32.48 -4.66
C ALA A 113 -9.94 31.72 -3.43
N LEU A 114 -8.86 30.95 -3.55
CA LEU A 114 -8.21 30.27 -2.42
C LEU A 114 -7.53 31.27 -1.48
N ARG A 115 -6.78 32.24 -2.03
CA ARG A 115 -6.12 33.30 -1.25
C ARG A 115 -7.13 34.15 -0.46
N ALA A 116 -8.31 34.40 -1.03
CA ALA A 116 -9.37 35.14 -0.35
C ALA A 116 -10.00 34.37 0.83
N ARG A 117 -10.05 33.03 0.75
CA ARG A 117 -10.56 32.16 1.83
C ARG A 117 -9.56 31.97 2.97
N LEU A 118 -8.28 32.02 2.64
CA LEU A 118 -7.22 31.85 3.63
C LEU A 118 -7.08 33.13 4.47
N PRO A 119 -6.98 33.03 5.81
CA PRO A 119 -6.66 34.19 6.61
C PRO A 119 -5.35 34.75 6.09
N ARG A 120 -5.34 36.05 5.75
CA ARG A 120 -4.11 36.77 5.38
C ARG A 120 -3.09 36.41 6.45
N ALA A 121 -2.04 35.71 6.07
CA ALA A 121 -1.03 35.30 7.03
C ALA A 121 -0.58 36.59 7.72
N ALA A 122 -0.97 36.76 8.99
CA ALA A 122 -0.30 37.70 9.84
C ALA A 122 1.18 37.31 9.71
N ALA A 123 2.00 38.27 9.29
CA ALA A 123 3.45 38.11 9.19
C ALA A 123 3.93 37.25 10.37
N PRO A 124 4.87 36.30 10.17
CA PRO A 124 5.28 35.37 11.20
C PRO A 124 5.49 36.14 12.50
N VAL A 125 4.52 36.04 13.42
CA VAL A 125 4.63 36.65 14.72
C VAL A 125 5.63 35.74 15.39
N ALA A 126 6.90 36.15 15.37
CA ALA A 126 7.92 35.57 16.22
C ALA A 126 7.27 35.45 17.60
N PRO A 127 7.20 34.25 18.19
CA PRO A 127 6.55 34.10 19.48
C PRO A 127 7.29 34.98 20.47
N THR A 128 6.70 36.11 20.84
CA THR A 128 7.14 36.89 21.99
C THR A 128 6.86 36.00 23.19
N VAL A 129 7.90 35.29 23.63
CA VAL A 129 7.88 34.56 24.89
C VAL A 129 7.82 35.62 25.99
N THR A 130 6.59 36.03 26.33
CA THR A 130 6.33 36.77 27.56
C THR A 130 6.60 35.80 28.70
N LEU A 131 7.77 35.91 29.32
CA LEU A 131 8.11 35.18 30.54
C LEU A 131 7.13 35.58 31.64
N ARG A 132 6.05 34.81 31.79
CA ARG A 132 5.17 34.89 32.95
C ARG A 132 5.96 34.37 34.16
N PRO A 133 6.07 35.14 35.27
CA PRO A 133 6.67 34.64 36.49
C PRO A 133 5.95 33.35 36.93
N PRO A 134 6.66 32.28 37.27
CA PRO A 134 6.01 31.04 37.68
C PRO A 134 5.28 31.26 39.00
N THR A 135 3.96 31.17 38.97
CA THR A 135 3.17 30.92 40.17
C THR A 135 3.62 29.61 40.82
N PRO A 136 3.68 29.52 42.16
CA PRO A 136 3.97 28.27 42.83
C PRO A 136 2.92 27.22 42.44
N VAL A 137 3.32 26.24 41.64
CA VAL A 137 2.49 25.08 41.32
C VAL A 137 2.60 24.11 42.48
N THR A 138 1.54 24.06 43.29
CA THR A 138 1.29 22.93 44.19
C THR A 138 1.35 21.64 43.35
N PRO A 139 2.10 20.59 43.76
CA PRO A 139 2.22 19.38 42.95
C PRO A 139 0.85 18.75 42.78
N ALA A 140 0.34 18.74 41.56
CA ALA A 140 -0.85 17.98 41.22
C ALA A 140 -0.55 16.49 41.40
N PRO A 141 -1.47 15.68 41.95
CA PRO A 141 -1.30 14.24 42.01
C PRO A 141 -1.06 13.69 40.59
N PRO A 142 -0.15 12.72 40.42
CA PRO A 142 0.24 12.26 39.11
C PRO A 142 -0.98 11.74 38.35
N PRO A 143 -1.17 12.11 37.07
CA PRO A 143 -2.24 11.56 36.26
C PRO A 143 -2.07 10.06 36.20
N ARG A 144 -3.12 9.33 36.63
CA ARG A 144 -3.20 7.89 36.45
C ARG A 144 -3.26 7.65 34.94
N VAL A 145 -2.13 7.22 34.36
CA VAL A 145 -2.09 6.74 32.98
C VAL A 145 -2.92 5.47 32.93
N GLU A 146 -4.16 5.60 32.48
CA GLU A 146 -5.02 4.48 32.17
C GLU A 146 -4.43 3.80 30.94
N ARG A 147 -3.68 2.71 31.17
CA ARG A 147 -3.10 1.92 30.08
C ARG A 147 -4.26 1.44 29.20
N PRO A 148 -4.25 1.70 27.88
CA PRO A 148 -5.21 1.08 26.98
C PRO A 148 -5.08 -0.42 27.17
N SER A 149 -6.13 -1.08 27.66
CA SER A 149 -6.23 -2.52 27.62
C SER A 149 -6.38 -2.89 26.15
N ALA A 150 -5.25 -3.09 25.47
CA ALA A 150 -5.23 -3.68 24.15
C ALA A 150 -5.61 -5.16 24.32
N SER A 151 -6.90 -5.45 24.51
CA SER A 151 -7.45 -6.77 24.27
C SER A 151 -7.31 -7.02 22.77
N ARG A 152 -6.15 -7.54 22.37
CA ARG A 152 -5.89 -7.95 20.99
C ARG A 152 -6.79 -9.14 20.70
N SER A 153 -7.95 -8.83 20.14
CA SER A 153 -8.95 -9.80 19.73
C SER A 153 -8.36 -10.75 18.70
N LEU A 154 -8.38 -12.04 19.00
CA LEU A 154 -8.00 -13.14 18.11
C LEU A 154 -8.92 -13.22 16.86
N ALA A 155 -9.95 -12.38 16.78
CA ALA A 155 -10.85 -12.30 15.63
C ALA A 155 -10.14 -11.87 14.35
N LEU A 156 -9.15 -10.98 14.41
CA LEU A 156 -8.49 -10.43 13.22
C LEU A 156 -7.72 -11.49 12.39
N PRO A 157 -6.90 -12.39 12.98
CA PRO A 157 -6.29 -13.47 12.21
C PRO A 157 -7.30 -14.54 11.74
N ILE A 158 -8.40 -14.74 12.48
CA ILE A 158 -9.43 -15.73 12.13
C ILE A 158 -10.25 -15.28 10.91
N THR A 159 -10.61 -13.99 10.82
CA THR A 159 -11.35 -13.45 9.67
C THR A 159 -10.54 -13.44 8.37
N LEU A 160 -9.23 -13.24 8.46
CA LEU A 160 -8.32 -13.32 7.30
C LEU A 160 -8.20 -14.76 6.76
N LEU A 161 -8.18 -15.76 7.65
CA LEU A 161 -8.13 -17.18 7.25
C LEU A 161 -9.44 -17.64 6.58
N SER A 162 -10.60 -17.23 7.11
CA SER A 162 -11.90 -17.64 6.56
C SER A 162 -12.20 -16.98 5.21
N ALA A 163 -11.87 -15.69 5.06
CA ALA A 163 -12.03 -14.97 3.80
C ALA A 163 -11.11 -15.54 2.69
N GLY A 164 -9.87 -15.89 3.03
CA GLY A 164 -8.93 -16.52 2.08
C GLY A 164 -9.38 -17.91 1.63
N GLY A 165 -9.90 -18.74 2.54
CA GLY A 165 -10.40 -20.08 2.22
C GLY A 165 -11.60 -20.08 1.26
N ALA A 166 -12.55 -19.16 1.45
CA ALA A 166 -13.72 -19.04 0.57
C ALA A 166 -13.34 -18.64 -0.87
N LEU A 167 -12.37 -17.73 -1.02
CA LEU A 167 -11.87 -17.31 -2.33
C LEU A 167 -11.14 -18.46 -3.06
N LEU A 168 -10.35 -19.26 -2.34
CA LEU A 168 -9.69 -20.43 -2.92
C LEU A 168 -10.68 -21.51 -3.40
N LEU A 169 -11.70 -21.83 -2.59
CA LEU A 169 -12.70 -22.84 -2.97
C LEU A 169 -13.51 -22.39 -4.20
N THR A 170 -13.86 -21.11 -4.26
CA THR A 170 -14.56 -20.53 -5.41
C THR A 170 -13.67 -20.55 -6.66
N GLY A 171 -12.39 -20.20 -6.55
CA GLY A 171 -11.42 -20.30 -7.64
C GLY A 171 -11.23 -21.73 -8.15
N LEU A 172 -11.13 -22.72 -7.25
CA LEU A 172 -11.00 -24.13 -7.62
C LEU A 172 -12.26 -24.66 -8.32
N ALA A 173 -13.46 -24.29 -7.84
CA ALA A 173 -14.72 -24.68 -8.46
C ALA A 173 -14.86 -24.09 -9.87
N LEU A 174 -14.47 -22.83 -10.08
CA LEU A 174 -14.43 -22.22 -11.41
C LEU A 174 -13.38 -22.89 -12.31
N GLY A 175 -12.19 -23.20 -11.80
CA GLY A 175 -11.15 -23.89 -12.57
C GLY A 175 -11.58 -25.27 -13.09
N LEU A 176 -12.27 -26.06 -12.26
CA LEU A 176 -12.77 -27.39 -12.64
C LEU A 176 -13.84 -27.32 -13.74
N THR A 177 -14.70 -26.29 -13.73
CA THR A 177 -15.75 -26.11 -14.76
C THR A 177 -15.19 -25.61 -16.08
N VAL A 178 -14.08 -24.85 -16.07
CA VAL A 178 -13.37 -24.42 -17.28
C VAL A 178 -12.58 -25.57 -17.91
N SER A 179 -12.07 -26.50 -17.11
CA SER A 179 -11.32 -27.67 -17.59
C SER A 179 -12.14 -28.58 -18.51
N SER A 180 -13.43 -28.78 -18.22
CA SER A 180 -14.31 -29.63 -19.06
C SER A 180 -14.66 -28.97 -20.39
N THR A 181 -14.71 -27.64 -20.44
CA THR A 181 -14.95 -26.90 -21.70
C THR A 181 -13.69 -26.85 -22.59
N TYR A 182 -12.50 -27.03 -22.02
CA TYR A 182 -11.25 -27.02 -22.77
C TYR A 182 -11.04 -28.32 -23.58
N SER A 183 -11.49 -29.46 -23.06
CA SER A 183 -11.43 -30.74 -23.78
C SER A 183 -12.33 -30.73 -25.03
N ASP A 184 -13.52 -30.13 -24.96
CA ASP A 184 -14.41 -30.00 -26.11
C ASP A 184 -13.91 -28.99 -27.17
N LEU A 185 -13.16 -27.96 -26.74
CA LEU A 185 -12.56 -26.98 -27.65
C LEU A 185 -11.33 -27.53 -28.39
N SER A 186 -10.55 -28.41 -27.75
CA SER A 186 -9.36 -29.04 -28.34
C SER A 186 -9.69 -29.91 -29.56
N ASP A 187 -10.85 -30.57 -29.55
CA ASP A 187 -11.28 -31.44 -30.66
C ASP A 187 -11.86 -30.66 -31.85
N ARG A 188 -12.24 -29.39 -31.65
CA ARG A 188 -12.92 -28.55 -32.65
C ARG A 188 -12.08 -27.40 -33.19
N CYS A 189 -10.92 -27.11 -32.60
CA CYS A 189 -9.96 -26.15 -33.14
C CYS A 189 -8.70 -26.87 -33.65
N SER A 190 -8.47 -26.85 -34.97
CA SER A 190 -7.21 -27.29 -35.56
C SER A 190 -6.16 -26.18 -35.44
N GLY A 191 -5.42 -26.18 -34.33
CA GLY A 191 -4.36 -25.20 -34.06
C GLY A 191 -4.92 -23.84 -33.62
N ARG A 192 -4.46 -22.74 -34.22
CA ARG A 192 -4.84 -21.35 -33.84
C ARG A 192 -6.06 -20.80 -34.60
N VAL A 193 -6.73 -21.61 -35.42
CA VAL A 193 -7.88 -21.18 -36.23
C VAL A 193 -9.12 -21.92 -35.74
N CYS A 194 -10.05 -21.15 -35.16
CA CYS A 194 -11.36 -21.65 -34.71
C CYS A 194 -12.46 -21.10 -35.64
N ASP A 195 -13.55 -21.85 -35.77
CA ASP A 195 -14.71 -21.48 -36.58
C ASP A 195 -15.40 -20.21 -36.00
N PRO A 196 -15.75 -19.19 -36.80
CA PRO A 196 -16.38 -17.95 -36.33
C PRO A 196 -17.72 -18.16 -35.60
N ALA A 197 -18.38 -19.31 -35.77
CA ALA A 197 -19.57 -19.66 -34.98
C ALA A 197 -19.27 -19.92 -33.48
N LEU A 198 -18.01 -20.15 -33.10
CA LEU A 198 -17.56 -20.47 -31.74
C LEU A 198 -16.72 -19.35 -31.07
N GLN A 199 -16.55 -18.21 -31.73
CA GLN A 199 -15.77 -17.07 -31.20
C GLN A 199 -16.32 -16.53 -29.88
N GLY A 200 -17.65 -16.51 -29.71
CA GLY A 200 -18.29 -16.05 -28.47
C GLY A 200 -17.98 -16.93 -27.25
N ASP A 201 -17.81 -18.24 -27.45
CA ASP A 201 -17.50 -19.18 -26.37
C ASP A 201 -16.01 -19.15 -26.01
N ALA A 202 -15.13 -18.90 -27.00
CA ALA A 202 -13.70 -18.72 -26.78
C ALA A 202 -13.37 -17.45 -25.98
N ASP A 203 -14.06 -16.34 -26.26
CA ASP A 203 -13.91 -15.09 -25.49
C ASP A 203 -14.48 -15.19 -24.07
N ALA A 204 -15.55 -15.96 -23.88
CA ALA A 204 -16.08 -16.26 -22.56
C ALA A 204 -15.14 -17.17 -21.75
N ALA A 205 -14.48 -18.12 -22.40
CA ALA A 205 -13.50 -19.02 -21.77
C ALA A 205 -12.22 -18.28 -21.35
N SER A 206 -11.67 -17.41 -22.21
CA SER A 206 -10.48 -16.62 -21.89
C SER A 206 -10.72 -15.66 -20.72
N THR A 207 -11.88 -15.01 -20.68
CA THR A 207 -12.27 -14.11 -19.59
C THR A 207 -12.41 -14.86 -18.26
N ARG A 208 -12.99 -16.07 -18.27
CA ARG A 208 -13.14 -16.91 -17.07
C ARG A 208 -11.83 -17.49 -16.57
N ALA A 209 -10.90 -17.82 -17.47
CA ALA A 209 -9.57 -18.29 -17.12
C ALA A 209 -8.74 -17.20 -16.39
N VAL A 210 -8.73 -15.97 -16.92
CA VAL A 210 -8.03 -14.83 -16.29
C VAL A 210 -8.60 -14.51 -14.91
N VAL A 211 -9.94 -14.52 -14.77
CA VAL A 211 -10.61 -14.28 -13.48
C VAL A 211 -10.28 -15.38 -12.47
N GLY A 212 -10.23 -16.64 -12.91
CA GLY A 212 -9.84 -17.79 -12.08
C GLY A 212 -8.41 -17.69 -11.55
N ASP A 213 -7.45 -17.34 -12.41
CA ASP A 213 -6.04 -17.22 -12.02
C ASP A 213 -5.80 -16.09 -11.02
N VAL A 214 -6.44 -14.93 -11.23
CA VAL A 214 -6.33 -13.79 -10.31
C VAL A 214 -6.94 -14.13 -8.94
N LEU A 215 -8.14 -14.75 -8.91
CA LEU A 215 -8.80 -15.15 -7.67
C LEU A 215 -8.02 -16.23 -6.92
N GLY A 216 -7.50 -17.23 -7.63
CA GLY A 216 -6.68 -18.31 -7.06
C GLY A 216 -5.36 -17.79 -6.48
N GLY A 217 -4.66 -16.92 -7.22
CA GLY A 217 -3.40 -16.32 -6.79
C GLY A 217 -3.56 -15.43 -5.54
N VAL A 218 -4.60 -14.57 -5.53
CA VAL A 218 -4.89 -13.70 -4.37
C VAL A 218 -5.29 -14.53 -3.15
N GLY A 219 -6.09 -15.59 -3.32
CA GLY A 219 -6.50 -16.48 -2.23
C GLY A 219 -5.31 -17.18 -1.55
N LEU A 220 -4.34 -17.67 -2.34
CA LEU A 220 -3.15 -18.35 -1.82
C LEU A 220 -2.21 -17.38 -1.08
N ALA A 221 -2.03 -16.16 -1.60
CA ALA A 221 -1.23 -15.13 -0.95
C ALA A 221 -1.83 -14.70 0.40
N ALA A 222 -3.16 -14.57 0.49
CA ALA A 222 -3.85 -14.23 1.73
C ALA A 222 -3.67 -15.31 2.81
N ILE A 223 -3.75 -16.59 2.44
CA ILE A 223 -3.52 -17.72 3.37
C ILE A 223 -2.08 -17.76 3.84
N ALA A 224 -1.11 -17.55 2.94
CA ALA A 224 0.30 -17.50 3.31
C ALA A 224 0.59 -16.36 4.31
N ALA A 225 0.06 -15.16 4.06
CA ALA A 225 0.20 -14.02 4.97
C ALA A 225 -0.46 -14.30 6.34
N GLY A 226 -1.66 -14.88 6.36
CA GLY A 226 -2.35 -15.27 7.59
C GLY A 226 -1.56 -16.33 8.39
N ALA A 227 -1.01 -17.34 7.70
CA ALA A 227 -0.17 -18.36 8.31
C ALA A 227 1.13 -17.79 8.88
N VAL A 228 1.80 -16.87 8.19
CA VAL A 228 3.01 -16.19 8.69
C VAL A 228 2.71 -15.42 9.98
N VAL A 229 1.62 -14.64 10.03
CA VAL A 229 1.24 -13.90 11.24
C VAL A 229 0.88 -14.84 12.41
N LEU A 230 0.41 -16.06 12.12
CA LEU A 230 0.03 -17.05 13.12
C LEU A 230 1.22 -17.90 13.60
N LEU A 231 2.21 -18.15 12.74
CA LEU A 231 3.37 -19.00 12.98
C LEU A 231 4.61 -18.24 13.48
N LEU A 232 4.69 -16.92 13.29
CA LEU A 232 5.81 -16.14 13.84
C LEU A 232 5.78 -16.21 15.37
N PRO A 233 6.87 -16.67 16.02
CA PRO A 233 6.94 -16.76 17.47
C PRO A 233 6.78 -15.35 18.03
N ARG A 234 5.74 -15.18 18.86
CA ARG A 234 5.46 -13.94 19.55
C ARG A 234 6.55 -13.73 20.61
N SER A 235 7.66 -13.11 20.22
CA SER A 235 8.58 -12.54 21.19
C SER A 235 7.78 -11.55 22.02
N ALA A 236 7.48 -11.92 23.26
CA ALA A 236 6.99 -10.99 24.25
C ALA A 236 8.01 -9.87 24.30
N THR A 237 7.68 -8.73 23.70
CA THR A 237 8.35 -7.49 24.04
C THR A 237 7.91 -7.22 25.47
N ASP A 238 8.62 -7.83 26.42
CA ASP A 238 8.52 -7.54 27.83
C ASP A 238 8.95 -6.08 27.94
N ALA A 239 7.98 -5.17 27.83
CA ALA A 239 8.19 -3.74 27.91
C ALA A 239 8.55 -3.41 29.37
N ARG A 240 9.75 -3.79 29.79
CA ARG A 240 10.42 -3.25 30.96
C ARG A 240 10.80 -1.82 30.61
N SER A 241 9.85 -0.92 30.82
CA SER A 241 10.10 0.51 30.72
C SER A 241 11.07 0.92 31.83
N PRO A 242 12.25 1.47 31.50
CA PRO A 242 13.15 2.02 32.51
C PRO A 242 12.43 3.14 33.26
N ARG A 243 12.46 3.09 34.59
CA ARG A 243 11.89 4.18 35.41
C ARG A 243 12.94 5.26 35.53
N VAL A 244 12.64 6.43 34.98
CA VAL A 244 13.49 7.62 35.06
C VAL A 244 12.80 8.63 35.97
N GLY A 245 13.51 9.06 37.01
CA GLY A 245 13.07 10.13 37.91
C GLY A 245 14.07 11.27 37.90
N PHE A 246 13.58 12.51 37.84
CA PHE A 246 14.40 13.72 37.95
C PHE A 246 13.92 14.55 39.14
N ALA A 247 14.86 15.14 39.86
CA ALA A 247 14.59 16.05 40.97
C ALA A 247 15.44 17.31 40.78
N CYS A 248 14.82 18.47 40.91
CA CYS A 248 15.49 19.76 40.82
C CYS A 248 15.32 20.53 42.12
N THR A 249 16.41 21.13 42.59
CA THR A 249 16.46 22.02 43.74
C THR A 249 17.07 23.35 43.31
N GLY A 250 17.00 24.38 44.16
CA GLY A 250 17.54 25.71 43.84
C GLY A 250 19.04 25.74 43.49
N SER A 251 19.78 24.67 43.80
CA SER A 251 21.20 24.51 43.48
C SER A 251 21.48 23.59 42.28
N GLY A 252 20.46 23.01 41.65
CA GLY A 252 20.62 22.19 40.44
C GLY A 252 19.65 21.02 40.31
N CYS A 253 19.70 20.35 39.16
CA CYS A 253 18.89 19.18 38.82
C CYS A 253 19.72 17.89 38.81
N ALA A 254 19.16 16.81 39.36
CA ALA A 254 19.73 15.47 39.32
C ALA A 254 18.71 14.46 38.77
N GLY A 255 19.18 13.51 37.97
CA GLY A 255 18.38 12.40 37.44
C GLY A 255 18.86 11.07 38.00
N ARG A 256 17.93 10.13 38.21
CA ARG A 256 18.23 8.73 38.48
C ARG A 256 17.46 7.83 37.53
N VAL A 257 18.18 6.86 36.96
CA VAL A 257 17.61 5.78 36.16
C VAL A 257 17.73 4.51 36.99
N ALA A 258 16.60 3.91 37.34
CA ALA A 258 16.58 2.61 38.00
C ALA A 258 16.32 1.52 36.96
N LEU A 259 17.30 0.65 36.77
CA LEU A 259 17.17 -0.57 35.98
C LEU A 259 16.93 -1.72 36.95
N SER A 260 15.78 -2.38 36.85
CA SER A 260 15.51 -3.62 37.60
C SER A 260 16.04 -4.79 36.77
N PHE A 261 17.15 -5.37 37.22
CA PHE A 261 17.75 -6.57 36.64
C PHE A 261 17.07 -7.83 37.18
#